data_AF-A0A2J8A2D3-F1
#
_entry.id   AF-A0A2J8A2D3-F1
#
_cell.length_a   1.000
_cell.length_b   1.000
_cell.length_c   1.000
_cell.angle_alpha   90.00
_cell.angle_beta   90.00
_cell.angle_gamma   90.00
#
_symmetry.space_group_name_H-M   'P 1'
#
loop_
_entity.id
_entity.type
_entity.pdbx_description
1 polymer ?
#
loop_
_entity_poly.entity_id
_entity_poly.type
_entity_poly.pdbx_seq_one_letter_code
_entity_poly.pdbx_strand_id
1 'polypeptide(L)'
;MRPPSPGLPFWLADLACVGINGRLVTLNTISENNAVIDFINNVTRTNSTFTPTDLDIFGNLRVWIGLRFDSSADNSWWTDGTRVDQGFQYGNALNPGLPNSCYAIWTRSDFWVWQPQPCYQNLPAFMCEVAGWDGRTR
;
A
#
# COMPACT_ATOMS: atom_id res chain seq x y z
N MET A 1 -0.84 -8.47 -4.14
CA MET A 1 -0.85 -9.25 -5.40
C MET A 1 -0.18 -8.44 -6.51
N ARG A 2 0.43 -9.10 -7.52
CA ARG A 2 1.01 -8.45 -8.71
C ARG A 2 -0.05 -8.35 -9.82
N PRO A 3 -0.54 -7.15 -10.19
CA PRO A 3 -1.35 -6.95 -11.39
C PRO A 3 -0.57 -7.19 -12.70
N PRO A 4 -1.27 -7.39 -13.84
CA PRO A 4 -0.64 -7.34 -15.16
C PRO A 4 0.08 -6.00 -15.38
N SER A 5 1.22 -6.02 -16.08
CA SER A 5 1.89 -4.80 -16.53
C SER A 5 0.94 -3.98 -17.42
N PRO A 6 0.83 -2.64 -17.24
CA PRO A 6 1.72 -1.74 -16.52
C PRO A 6 1.42 -1.53 -15.02
N GLY A 7 0.59 -2.36 -14.41
CA GLY A 7 0.10 -2.18 -13.04
C GLY A 7 -1.33 -1.66 -12.98
N LEU A 8 -1.78 -1.27 -11.78
CA LEU A 8 -3.13 -0.71 -11.58
C LEU A 8 -3.10 0.67 -10.89
N PRO A 9 -4.00 1.58 -11.27
CA PRO A 9 -4.26 2.78 -10.49
C PRO A 9 -4.98 2.41 -9.19
N PHE A 10 -4.99 3.33 -8.23
CA PHE A 10 -5.46 3.07 -6.88
C PHE A 10 -6.88 2.49 -6.83
N TRP A 11 -7.83 3.08 -7.57
CA TRP A 11 -9.23 2.64 -7.52
C TRP A 11 -9.44 1.25 -8.10
N LEU A 12 -8.66 0.84 -9.11
CA LEU A 12 -8.73 -0.52 -9.64
C LEU A 12 -8.05 -1.52 -8.70
N ALA A 13 -6.99 -1.11 -8.00
CA ALA A 13 -6.38 -1.92 -6.95
C ALA A 13 -7.35 -2.16 -5.79
N ASP A 14 -8.07 -1.12 -5.35
CA ASP A 14 -9.09 -1.24 -4.31
C ASP A 14 -10.27 -2.11 -4.76
N LEU A 15 -10.77 -1.91 -5.98
CA LEU A 15 -11.79 -2.77 -6.58
C LEU A 15 -11.35 -4.24 -6.68
N ALA A 16 -10.08 -4.49 -6.99
CA ALA A 16 -9.54 -5.85 -7.02
C ALA A 16 -9.53 -6.49 -5.62
N CYS A 17 -9.28 -5.73 -4.56
CA CYS A 17 -9.42 -6.22 -3.19
C CYS A 17 -10.88 -6.50 -2.82
N VAL A 18 -11.82 -5.63 -3.23
CA VAL A 18 -13.27 -5.87 -3.05
C VAL A 18 -13.71 -7.17 -3.71
N GLY A 19 -13.14 -7.50 -4.88
CA GLY A 19 -13.40 -8.76 -5.59
C GLY A 19 -13.07 -10.04 -4.80
N ILE A 20 -12.23 -9.95 -3.77
CA ILE A 20 -11.89 -11.06 -2.86
C ILE A 20 -12.48 -10.86 -1.45
N ASN A 21 -13.56 -10.10 -1.33
CA ASN A 21 -14.18 -9.73 -0.05
C ASN A 21 -13.19 -9.04 0.91
N GLY A 22 -12.30 -8.24 0.35
CA GLY A 22 -11.30 -7.47 1.09
C GLY A 22 -11.34 -5.99 0.72
N ARG A 23 -10.29 -5.30 1.12
CA ARG A 23 -10.02 -3.89 0.81
C ARG A 23 -8.50 -3.68 0.78
N LEU A 24 -8.02 -2.54 0.28
CA LEU A 24 -6.60 -2.23 0.44
C LEU A 24 -6.23 -2.21 1.93
N VAL A 25 -5.03 -2.71 2.24
CA VAL A 25 -4.56 -2.90 3.62
C VAL A 25 -4.54 -1.58 4.40
N THR A 26 -4.98 -1.63 5.65
CA THR A 26 -4.93 -0.51 6.59
C THR A 26 -3.88 -0.80 7.65
N LEU A 27 -3.12 0.22 8.06
CA LEU A 27 -1.98 0.05 8.96
C LEU A 27 -2.17 0.94 10.18
N ASN A 28 -2.93 0.43 11.14
CA ASN A 28 -3.37 1.17 12.31
C ASN A 28 -2.37 1.08 13.48
N THR A 29 -1.46 0.11 13.42
CA THR A 29 -0.43 -0.13 14.44
C THR A 29 0.97 -0.30 13.84
N ILE A 30 2.00 -0.07 14.67
CA ILE A 30 3.38 -0.35 14.28
C ILE A 30 3.62 -1.83 13.97
N SER A 31 2.93 -2.73 14.68
CA SER A 31 3.06 -4.18 14.48
C SER A 31 2.52 -4.62 13.12
N GLU A 32 1.36 -4.09 12.70
CA GLU A 32 0.81 -4.34 11.36
C GLU A 32 1.75 -3.79 10.27
N ASN A 33 2.24 -2.57 10.44
CA ASN A 33 3.19 -1.98 9.52
C ASN A 33 4.45 -2.84 9.37
N ASN A 34 5.05 -3.29 10.47
CA ASN A 34 6.23 -4.15 10.45
C ASN A 34 5.95 -5.51 9.78
N ALA A 35 4.79 -6.13 10.07
CA ALA A 35 4.41 -7.38 9.42
C ALA A 35 4.26 -7.24 7.89
N VAL A 36 3.69 -6.13 7.43
CA VAL A 36 3.59 -5.80 6.01
C VAL A 36 4.97 -5.57 5.38
N ILE A 37 5.86 -4.83 6.05
CA ILE A 37 7.23 -4.61 5.57
C ILE A 37 8.01 -5.93 5.47
N ASP A 38 7.92 -6.78 6.49
CA ASP A 38 8.58 -8.08 6.50
C ASP A 38 8.07 -8.96 5.36
N PHE A 39 6.75 -8.96 5.13
CA PHE A 39 6.15 -9.67 4.00
C PHE A 39 6.68 -9.14 2.66
N ILE A 40 6.68 -7.82 2.45
CA ILE A 40 7.14 -7.24 1.19
C ILE A 40 8.65 -7.47 0.99
N ASN A 41 9.46 -7.34 2.04
CA ASN A 41 10.89 -7.65 1.99
C ASN A 41 11.14 -9.11 1.64
N ASN A 42 10.37 -10.03 2.24
CA ASN A 42 10.47 -11.44 1.90
C ASN A 42 10.13 -11.66 0.42
N VAL A 43 9.03 -11.11 -0.08
CA VAL A 43 8.67 -11.19 -1.51
C VAL A 43 9.76 -10.55 -2.40
N THR A 44 10.34 -9.43 -2.00
CA THR A 44 11.35 -8.73 -2.81
C THR A 44 12.68 -9.49 -2.84
N ARG A 45 13.09 -10.11 -1.72
CA ARG A 45 14.35 -10.86 -1.60
C ARG A 45 14.27 -12.26 -2.22
N THR A 46 13.14 -12.94 -2.05
CA THR A 46 13.00 -14.35 -2.44
C THR A 46 12.52 -14.52 -3.87
N ASN A 47 11.94 -13.49 -4.49
CA ASN A 47 10.99 -13.74 -5.57
C ASN A 47 11.33 -13.01 -6.87
N SER A 48 11.47 -13.84 -7.90
CA SER A 48 11.30 -13.60 -9.33
C SER A 48 9.93 -13.04 -9.73
N THR A 49 9.05 -12.74 -8.76
CA THR A 49 7.69 -12.26 -8.99
C THR A 49 7.67 -10.89 -9.67
N PHE A 50 8.59 -9.98 -9.34
CA PHE A 50 8.65 -8.66 -9.97
C PHE A 50 9.83 -8.61 -10.95
N THR A 51 9.57 -8.25 -12.20
CA THR A 51 10.63 -8.06 -13.19
C THR A 51 11.32 -6.72 -12.93
N PRO A 52 12.57 -6.51 -13.38
CA PRO A 52 13.25 -5.21 -13.23
C PRO A 52 12.44 -4.02 -13.76
N THR A 53 11.56 -4.24 -14.75
CA THR A 53 10.65 -3.23 -15.30
C THR A 53 9.54 -2.79 -14.36
N ASP A 54 9.23 -3.57 -13.33
CA ASP A 54 8.23 -3.25 -12.33
C ASP A 54 8.81 -2.35 -11.22
N LEU A 55 10.13 -2.29 -11.12
CA LEU A 55 10.84 -1.45 -10.15
C LEU A 55 10.99 -0.03 -10.70
N ASP A 56 11.07 0.96 -9.80
CA ASP A 56 11.45 2.30 -10.22
C ASP A 56 12.94 2.39 -10.60
N ILE A 57 13.39 3.58 -11.04
CA ILE A 57 14.79 3.81 -11.46
C ILE A 57 15.82 3.60 -10.34
N PHE A 58 15.38 3.51 -9.08
CA PHE A 58 16.21 3.26 -7.91
C PHE A 58 16.10 1.81 -7.42
N GLY A 59 15.34 0.96 -8.12
CA GLY A 59 15.10 -0.43 -7.74
C GLY A 59 14.03 -0.60 -6.66
N ASN A 60 13.23 0.42 -6.35
CA ASN A 60 12.19 0.30 -5.33
C ASN A 60 10.94 -0.38 -5.93
N LEU A 61 10.37 -1.30 -5.16
CA LEU A 61 9.01 -1.76 -5.38
C LEU A 61 8.04 -0.76 -4.75
N ARG A 62 6.96 -0.45 -5.46
CA ARG A 62 5.90 0.45 -4.98
C ARG A 62 4.59 -0.32 -4.87
N VAL A 63 4.03 -0.36 -3.66
CA VAL A 63 2.86 -1.18 -3.34
C VAL A 63 1.74 -0.28 -2.81
N TRP A 64 0.59 -0.25 -3.48
CA TRP A 64 -0.58 0.46 -2.95
C TRP A 64 -1.03 -0.10 -1.60
N ILE A 65 -1.33 0.81 -0.67
CA ILE A 65 -1.99 0.56 0.63
C ILE A 65 -3.27 1.39 0.70
N GLY A 66 -4.12 1.16 1.69
CA GLY A 66 -5.45 1.76 1.80
C GLY A 66 -5.50 3.23 2.20
N LEU A 67 -4.38 3.95 2.21
CA LEU A 67 -4.32 5.32 2.69
C LEU A 67 -4.61 6.34 1.56
N ARG A 68 -5.59 7.21 1.80
CA ARG A 68 -5.94 8.36 0.96
C ARG A 68 -5.82 9.66 1.74
N PHE A 69 -5.19 10.65 1.13
CA PHE A 69 -5.08 12.01 1.64
C PHE A 69 -5.85 12.95 0.73
N ASP A 70 -6.94 13.55 1.22
CA ASP A 70 -7.77 14.46 0.44
C ASP A 70 -7.18 15.88 0.45
N SER A 71 -7.19 16.55 1.61
CA SER A 71 -6.84 17.98 1.68
C SER A 71 -6.13 18.40 2.95
N SER A 72 -6.25 17.63 4.02
CA SER A 72 -5.59 17.86 5.31
C SER A 72 -5.40 16.54 6.06
N ALA A 73 -4.56 16.53 7.10
CA ALA A 73 -4.44 15.38 7.99
C ALA A 73 -5.81 15.00 8.60
N ASP A 74 -6.62 16.00 8.92
CA ASP A 74 -7.97 15.81 9.43
C ASP A 74 -8.93 15.19 8.40
N ASN A 75 -8.62 15.34 7.12
CA ASN A 75 -9.35 14.76 5.98
C ASN A 75 -8.57 13.60 5.33
N SER A 76 -7.77 12.87 6.12
CA SER A 76 -7.04 11.68 5.67
C SER A 76 -7.70 10.42 6.17
N TRP A 77 -7.98 9.50 5.26
CA TRP A 77 -8.81 8.33 5.52
C TRP A 77 -8.16 7.07 4.97
N TRP A 78 -8.28 6.01 5.75
CA TRP A 78 -8.05 4.66 5.28
C TRP A 78 -9.26 4.19 4.45
N THR A 79 -9.08 3.20 3.58
CA THR A 79 -10.15 2.57 2.79
C THR A 79 -11.19 1.85 3.65
N ASP A 80 -10.92 1.67 4.93
CA ASP A 80 -11.89 1.17 5.91
C ASP A 80 -12.77 2.24 6.55
N GLY A 81 -12.54 3.52 6.24
CA GLY A 81 -13.24 4.65 6.81
C GLY A 81 -12.69 5.13 8.15
N THR A 82 -11.62 4.54 8.67
CA THR A 82 -10.94 5.06 9.87
C THR A 82 -10.07 6.27 9.51
N ARG A 83 -9.93 7.19 10.46
CA ARG A 83 -9.13 8.41 10.28
C ARG A 83 -7.67 8.15 10.61
N VAL A 84 -6.78 8.72 9.81
CA VAL A 84 -5.33 8.48 9.90
C VAL A 84 -4.68 9.31 11.00
N ASP A 85 -5.26 10.46 11.34
CA ASP A 85 -4.86 11.31 12.48
C ASP A 85 -5.15 10.67 13.84
N GLN A 86 -5.99 9.62 13.89
CA GLN A 86 -6.33 8.88 15.10
C GLN A 86 -5.57 7.57 15.27
N GLY A 87 -4.75 7.19 14.27
CA GLY A 87 -4.02 5.92 14.24
C GLY A 87 -2.50 6.08 14.17
N PHE A 88 -1.81 4.98 13.84
CA PHE A 88 -0.37 5.00 13.60
C PHE A 88 -0.04 5.80 12.33
N GLN A 89 0.94 6.72 12.44
CA GLN A 89 1.52 7.42 11.30
C GLN A 89 3.01 7.13 11.22
N TYR A 90 3.43 6.47 10.14
CA TYR A 90 4.84 6.25 9.89
C TYR A 90 5.55 7.57 9.57
N GLY A 91 6.41 8.06 10.45
CA GLY A 91 7.34 9.16 10.18
C GLY A 91 6.71 10.47 9.69
N ASN A 92 5.49 10.81 10.11
CA ASN A 92 4.72 11.95 9.60
C ASN A 92 4.53 11.90 8.07
N ALA A 93 4.29 10.71 7.50
CA ALA A 93 4.17 10.50 6.06
C ALA A 93 3.06 11.34 5.38
N LEU A 94 2.08 11.83 6.14
CA LEU A 94 1.06 12.73 5.62
C LEU A 94 1.71 14.04 5.17
N ASN A 95 1.73 14.27 3.85
CA ASN A 95 2.34 15.45 3.27
C ASN A 95 1.23 16.42 2.82
N PRO A 96 0.99 17.51 3.58
CA PRO A 96 -0.04 18.48 3.22
C PRO A 96 0.25 19.23 1.91
N GLY A 97 1.47 19.17 1.39
CA GLY A 97 1.83 19.73 0.08
C GLY A 97 1.29 18.94 -1.12
N LEU A 98 0.70 17.75 -0.90
CA LEU A 98 0.19 16.89 -1.98
C LEU A 98 -1.26 16.44 -1.68
N PRO A 99 -2.25 17.35 -1.82
CA PRO A 99 -3.67 17.01 -1.70
C PRO A 99 -4.10 16.02 -2.79
N ASN A 100 -5.16 15.26 -2.52
CA ASN A 100 -5.73 14.23 -3.37
C ASN A 100 -4.73 13.14 -3.76
N SER A 101 -3.86 12.78 -2.82
CA SER A 101 -2.86 11.75 -3.00
C SER A 101 -3.30 10.41 -2.41
N CYS A 102 -2.82 9.35 -3.05
CA CYS A 102 -2.96 7.99 -2.57
C CYS A 102 -1.59 7.52 -2.10
N TYR A 103 -1.54 6.61 -1.14
CA TYR A 103 -0.29 6.23 -0.53
C TYR A 103 0.15 4.83 -0.92
N ALA A 104 1.45 4.72 -1.17
CA ALA A 104 2.11 3.45 -1.43
C ALA A 104 3.28 3.26 -0.46
N ILE A 105 3.56 2.01 -0.13
CA ILE A 105 4.83 1.65 0.49
C ILE A 105 5.87 1.58 -0.63
N TRP A 106 6.91 2.40 -0.49
CA TRP A 106 8.14 2.29 -1.24
C TRP A 106 9.08 1.42 -0.45
N THR A 107 9.65 0.40 -1.08
CA THR A 107 10.47 -0.58 -0.37
C THR A 107 11.62 -1.10 -1.21
N ARG A 108 12.75 -1.26 -0.53
CA ARG A 108 13.95 -2.01 -0.93
C ARG A 108 14.49 -2.74 0.31
N SER A 109 15.46 -3.63 0.12
CA SER A 109 15.95 -4.59 1.14
C SER A 109 16.26 -4.01 2.53
N ASP A 110 16.53 -2.72 2.62
CA ASP A 110 17.00 -1.97 3.81
C ASP A 110 16.23 -0.65 4.04
N PHE A 111 15.25 -0.30 3.20
CA PHE A 111 14.56 0.99 3.28
C PHE A 111 13.11 0.84 2.91
N TRP A 112 12.24 1.44 3.73
CA TRP A 112 10.81 1.52 3.47
C TRP A 112 10.25 2.84 3.99
N VAL A 113 9.26 3.35 3.27
CA VAL A 113 8.54 4.57 3.64
C VAL A 113 7.18 4.59 2.97
N TRP A 114 6.20 5.22 3.63
CA TRP A 114 4.93 5.54 3.00
C TRP A 114 5.12 6.83 2.19
N GLN A 115 4.84 6.80 0.89
CA GLN A 115 4.90 7.99 0.05
C GLN A 115 3.56 8.28 -0.62
N PRO A 116 3.20 9.58 -0.71
CA PRO A 116 2.10 10.01 -1.55
C PRO A 116 2.44 9.77 -3.02
N GLN A 117 1.46 9.35 -3.80
CA GLN A 117 1.51 9.15 -5.23
C GLN A 117 0.21 9.72 -5.83
N PRO A 118 0.22 10.19 -7.09
CA PRO A 118 -1.00 10.46 -7.80
C PRO A 118 -1.87 9.19 -7.88
N CYS A 119 -3.14 9.28 -7.48
CA CYS A 119 -4.03 8.11 -7.42
C CYS A 119 -4.25 7.41 -8.78
N TYR A 120 -4.00 8.10 -9.89
CA TYR A 120 -4.09 7.58 -11.26
C TYR A 120 -2.82 6.89 -11.76
N GLN A 121 -1.74 6.89 -10.96
CA GLN A 121 -0.51 6.23 -11.32
C GLN A 121 -0.67 4.70 -11.27
N ASN A 122 -0.23 4.01 -12.32
CA ASN A 122 -0.20 2.55 -12.29
C ASN A 122 0.97 2.07 -11.43
N LEU A 123 0.67 1.33 -10.36
CA LEU A 123 1.68 0.67 -9.54
C LEU A 123 1.73 -0.84 -9.81
N PRO A 124 2.93 -1.44 -9.72
CA PRO A 124 3.16 -2.84 -10.03
C PRO A 124 2.57 -3.79 -8.98
N ALA A 125 2.11 -3.28 -7.85
CA ALA A 125 1.64 -4.07 -6.72
C ALA A 125 0.62 -3.32 -5.87
N PHE A 126 -0.23 -4.09 -5.20
CA PHE A 126 -1.14 -3.63 -4.16
C PHE A 126 -1.29 -4.71 -3.09
N MET A 127 -1.67 -4.33 -1.88
CA MET A 127 -1.90 -5.26 -0.78
C MET A 127 -3.34 -5.16 -0.29
N CYS A 128 -3.99 -6.31 -0.20
CA CYS A 128 -5.35 -6.41 0.32
C CYS A 128 -5.32 -7.00 1.72
N GLU A 129 -6.23 -6.53 2.57
CA GLU A 129 -6.66 -7.24 3.77
C GLU A 129 -8.05 -7.83 3.55
N VAL A 130 -8.27 -9.05 4.03
CA VAL A 130 -9.53 -9.79 3.87
C VAL A 130 -10.12 -10.01 5.25
N ALA A 131 -11.36 -9.56 5.47
CA ALA A 131 -12.03 -9.70 6.75
C ALA A 131 -12.30 -11.18 7.07
N GLY A 132 -11.96 -11.61 8.29
CA GLY A 132 -12.27 -12.96 8.78
C GLY A 132 -11.37 -14.08 8.24
N TRP A 133 -10.25 -13.77 7.58
CA TRP A 133 -9.28 -14.81 7.19
C TRP A 133 -8.46 -15.26 8.42
N ASP A 134 -8.77 -16.44 8.95
CA ASP A 134 -8.08 -17.05 10.11
C ASP A 134 -6.86 -17.92 9.76
N GLY A 135 -6.50 -17.97 8.48
CA GLY A 135 -5.41 -18.77 7.93
C GLY A 135 -5.66 -20.29 7.79
N ARG A 136 -6.87 -20.82 8.10
CA ARG A 136 -7.04 -22.27 8.34
C ARG A 136 -7.76 -23.09 7.27
N THR A 137 -8.31 -22.50 6.21
CA THR A 137 -8.93 -23.28 5.14
C THR A 137 -8.12 -23.21 3.85
N ARG A 138 -7.38 -24.29 3.56
CA ARG A 138 -6.94 -24.68 2.22
C ARG A 138 -7.30 -26.14 1.99
#